data_AF-A0A101VZF2-F1
#
_entry.id   AF-A0A101VZF2-F1
#
_cell.length_a   1.000
_cell.length_b   1.000
_cell.length_c   1.000
_cell.angle_alpha   90.00
_cell.angle_beta   90.00
_cell.angle_gamma   90.00
#
_symmetry.space_group_name_H-M   'P 1'
#
loop_
_entity.id
_entity.type
_entity.pdbx_description
1 polymer ?
#
loop_
_entity_poly.entity_id
_entity_poly.type
_entity_poly.pdbx_seq_one_letter_code
_entity_poly.pdbx_strand_id
1 'polypeptide(L)'
;MNEKLFELVKQVYTESREVERLKIVNHFEKCGFKVKKCGSAGKCVKKYKSGGQLNKPFDLSNWRWIEITKDDREFLVSLQPPDKDPKSGNHHVLMDRIGVCSNNHWKITNIDLPMDEKSLDDLVEITITAKGGWRQRA
;
A
#
# COMPACT_ATOMS: atom_id res chain seq x y z
N MET A 1 23.54 16.80 -1.89
CA MET A 1 22.14 17.05 -1.50
C MET A 1 22.14 17.47 -0.04
N ASN A 2 21.53 18.60 0.30
CA ASN A 2 21.48 19.09 1.69
C ASN A 2 20.60 18.14 2.53
N GLU A 3 21.12 17.60 3.63
CA GLU A 3 20.41 16.63 4.49
C GLU A 3 19.05 17.18 4.98
N LYS A 4 18.99 18.48 5.29
CA LYS A 4 17.74 19.15 5.67
C LYS A 4 16.71 19.19 4.55
N LEU A 5 17.17 19.38 3.30
CA LEU A 5 16.30 19.38 2.13
C LEU A 5 15.73 17.99 1.88
N PHE A 6 16.54 16.95 2.03
CA PHE A 6 16.10 15.57 1.88
C PHE A 6 14.99 15.21 2.88
N GLU A 7 15.19 15.52 4.16
CA GLU A 7 14.18 15.26 5.20
C GLU A 7 12.88 16.01 4.94
N LEU A 8 12.95 17.27 4.48
CA LEU A 8 11.76 18.06 4.13
C LEU A 8 11.00 17.44 2.95
N VAL A 9 11.70 17.04 1.89
CA VAL A 9 11.07 16.38 0.73
C VAL A 9 10.44 15.04 1.13
N LYS A 10 11.12 14.26 1.98
CA LYS A 10 10.60 13.00 2.51
C LYS A 10 9.33 13.20 3.34
N GLN A 11 9.29 14.26 4.14
CA GLN A 11 8.12 14.62 4.93
C GLN A 11 6.94 14.96 4.03
N VAL A 12 7.14 15.87 3.06
CA VAL A 12 6.11 16.27 2.10
C VAL A 12 5.54 15.05 1.36
N TYR A 13 6.41 14.18 0.84
CA TYR A 13 6.01 12.93 0.20
C TYR A 13 5.12 12.06 1.11
N THR A 14 5.52 11.91 2.38
CA THR A 14 4.81 11.09 3.36
C THR A 14 3.43 11.65 3.70
N GLU A 15 3.31 12.97 3.75
CA GLU A 15 2.05 13.68 3.97
C GLU A 15 1.12 13.56 2.77
N SER A 16 1.62 13.79 1.54
CA SER A 16 0.85 13.59 0.32
C SER A 16 0.32 12.16 0.19
N ARG A 17 1.14 11.16 0.53
CA ARG A 17 0.73 9.75 0.53
C ARG A 17 -0.34 9.44 1.57
N GLU A 18 -0.31 10.10 2.72
CA GLU A 18 -1.36 9.96 3.73
C GLU A 18 -2.69 10.54 3.25
N VAL A 19 -2.67 11.68 2.56
CA VAL A 19 -3.87 12.28 1.96
C VAL A 19 -4.50 11.32 0.96
N GLU A 20 -3.71 10.76 0.04
CA GLU A 20 -4.20 9.76 -0.93
C GLU A 20 -4.74 8.51 -0.22
N ARG A 21 -4.05 8.01 0.81
CA ARG A 21 -4.53 6.87 1.61
C ARG A 21 -5.90 7.14 2.22
N LEU A 22 -6.11 8.33 2.78
CA LEU A 22 -7.39 8.71 3.40
C LEU A 22 -8.52 8.79 2.35
N LYS A 23 -8.24 9.28 1.15
CA LYS A 23 -9.22 9.25 0.05
C LYS A 23 -9.66 7.82 -0.26
N ILE A 24 -8.70 6.90 -0.40
CA ILE A 24 -8.96 5.49 -0.69
C ILE A 24 -9.77 4.84 0.45
N VAL A 25 -9.39 5.09 1.71
CA VAL A 25 -10.12 4.61 2.89
C VAL A 25 -11.58 5.05 2.85
N ASN A 26 -11.82 6.35 2.67
CA ASN A 26 -13.17 6.91 2.64
C ASN A 26 -14.00 6.32 1.50
N HIS A 27 -13.39 6.07 0.34
CA HIS A 27 -14.08 5.46 -0.80
C HIS A 27 -14.45 3.99 -0.53
N PHE A 28 -13.53 3.19 0.02
CA PHE A 28 -13.83 1.82 0.41
C PHE A 28 -14.96 1.72 1.44
N GLU A 29 -14.99 2.63 2.42
CA GLU A 29 -16.08 2.68 3.41
C GLU A 29 -17.43 2.99 2.76
N LYS A 30 -17.47 3.94 1.81
CA LYS A 30 -18.68 4.23 1.02
C LYS A 30 -19.16 3.01 0.22
N CYS A 31 -18.24 2.19 -0.28
CA CYS A 31 -18.54 0.95 -1.02
C CYS A 31 -18.83 -0.27 -0.10
N GLY A 32 -18.98 -0.05 1.21
CA GLY A 32 -19.38 -1.07 2.18
C GLY A 32 -18.26 -2.00 2.67
N PHE A 33 -17.00 -1.63 2.49
CA PHE A 33 -15.88 -2.37 3.06
C PHE A 33 -15.65 -1.96 4.52
N LYS A 34 -15.26 -2.92 5.36
CA LYS A 34 -14.78 -2.65 6.71
C LYS A 34 -13.30 -2.33 6.65
N VAL A 35 -12.90 -1.13 7.04
CA VAL A 35 -11.48 -0.73 7.08
C VAL A 35 -10.95 -0.87 8.50
N LYS A 36 -9.78 -1.50 8.67
CA LYS A 36 -9.12 -1.58 9.97
C LYS A 36 -8.50 -0.23 10.34
N LYS A 37 -8.92 0.35 11.47
CA LYS A 37 -8.47 1.67 11.96
C LYS A 37 -7.65 1.61 13.24
N CYS A 38 -7.55 0.46 13.90
CA CYS A 38 -6.92 0.32 15.21
C CYS A 38 -5.44 -0.09 15.13
N GLY A 39 -4.63 0.33 16.12
CA GLY A 39 -3.21 0.00 16.22
C GLY A 39 -2.34 0.82 15.24
N SER A 40 -1.24 0.24 14.77
CA SER A 40 -0.39 0.82 13.71
C SER A 40 -0.98 0.64 12.30
N ALA A 41 -2.31 0.61 12.17
CA ALA A 41 -2.99 0.37 10.91
C ALA A 41 -2.65 1.45 9.87
N GLY A 42 -2.06 1.01 8.77
CA GLY A 42 -1.72 1.86 7.63
C GLY A 42 -0.48 2.75 7.79
N LYS A 43 0.35 2.54 8.81
CA LYS A 43 1.64 3.22 8.97
C LYS A 43 2.67 2.37 9.73
N CYS A 44 3.89 2.27 9.21
CA CYS A 44 4.98 1.63 9.95
C CYS A 44 5.69 2.58 10.93
N VAL A 45 6.51 2.02 11.82
CA VAL A 45 7.21 2.75 12.88
C VAL A 45 8.43 3.50 12.37
N LYS A 46 8.72 4.66 13.00
CA LYS A 46 9.93 5.46 12.72
C LYS A 46 11.24 4.81 13.18
N LYS A 47 11.16 3.79 14.04
CA LYS A 47 12.33 3.14 14.66
C LYS A 47 12.27 1.63 14.48
N TYR A 48 12.11 1.17 13.24
CA TYR A 48 12.05 -0.24 12.92
C TYR A 48 13.42 -0.90 13.13
N LYS A 49 13.45 -2.04 13.83
CA LYS A 49 14.69 -2.76 14.17
C LYS A 49 14.72 -4.22 13.72
N SER A 50 13.75 -4.69 12.94
CA SER A 50 13.62 -6.11 12.56
C SER A 50 13.77 -7.06 13.77
N GLY A 51 13.00 -6.82 14.84
CA GLY A 51 13.09 -7.62 16.07
C GLY A 51 14.44 -7.52 16.81
N GLY A 52 15.30 -6.55 16.48
CA GLY A 52 16.63 -6.38 17.05
C GLY A 52 17.79 -6.80 16.13
N GLN A 53 17.51 -7.35 14.95
CA GLN A 53 18.54 -7.74 13.98
C GLN A 53 19.26 -6.53 13.35
N LEU A 54 18.61 -5.38 13.30
CA LEU A 54 19.20 -4.15 12.75
C LEU A 54 19.87 -3.36 13.87
N ASN A 55 21.20 -3.20 13.77
CA ASN A 55 22.01 -2.43 14.71
C ASN A 55 21.58 -0.95 14.79
N LYS A 56 21.13 -0.40 13.65
CA LYS A 56 20.57 0.95 13.56
C LYS A 56 19.09 0.88 13.20
N PRO A 57 18.22 1.66 13.86
CA PRO A 57 16.81 1.71 13.51
C PRO A 57 16.63 2.37 12.14
N PHE A 58 15.67 1.87 11.37
CA PHE A 58 15.25 2.45 10.10
C PHE A 58 13.89 3.13 10.24
N ASP A 59 13.74 4.26 9.57
CA ASP A 59 12.47 4.98 9.50
C ASP A 59 11.62 4.45 8.34
N LEU A 60 10.63 3.63 8.68
CA LEU A 60 9.65 3.08 7.75
C LEU A 60 8.32 3.85 7.78
N SER A 61 8.28 5.04 8.37
CA SER A 61 7.03 5.81 8.50
C SER A 61 6.42 6.27 7.18
N ASN A 62 7.19 6.17 6.09
CA ASN A 62 6.74 6.37 4.72
C ASN A 62 5.93 5.19 4.17
N TRP A 63 5.97 4.01 4.79
CA TRP A 63 5.26 2.83 4.32
C TRP A 63 3.78 2.90 4.68
N ARG A 64 2.91 2.87 3.67
CA ARG A 64 1.46 3.04 3.80
C ARG A 64 0.69 1.89 3.21
N TRP A 65 -0.32 1.44 3.93
CA TRP A 65 -1.24 0.40 3.48
C TRP A 65 -2.64 0.61 4.05
N ILE A 66 -3.57 -0.19 3.58
CA ILE A 66 -4.96 -0.20 4.01
C ILE A 66 -5.38 -1.66 4.12
N GLU A 67 -5.76 -2.07 5.33
CA GLU A 67 -6.35 -3.38 5.59
C GLU A 67 -7.86 -3.23 5.50
N ILE A 68 -8.49 -3.96 4.58
CA ILE A 68 -9.93 -3.94 4.35
C ILE A 68 -10.52 -5.35 4.36
N THR A 69 -11.77 -5.46 4.79
CA THR A 69 -12.51 -6.71 4.84
C THR A 69 -13.87 -6.55 4.16
N LYS A 70 -14.26 -7.51 3.32
CA LYS A 70 -15.61 -7.58 2.72
C LYS A 70 -16.01 -9.04 2.55
N ASP A 71 -17.21 -9.38 3.01
CA ASP A 71 -17.76 -10.74 2.95
C ASP A 71 -16.78 -11.81 3.49
N ASP A 72 -16.25 -11.56 4.70
CA ASP A 72 -15.28 -12.41 5.42
C ASP A 72 -13.94 -12.66 4.70
N ARG A 73 -13.61 -11.80 3.72
CA ARG A 73 -12.33 -11.83 3.03
C ARG A 73 -11.51 -10.60 3.33
N GLU A 74 -10.24 -10.82 3.60
CA GLU A 74 -9.27 -9.78 3.89
C GLU A 74 -8.47 -9.41 2.64
N PHE A 75 -8.26 -8.10 2.49
CA PHE A 75 -7.43 -7.53 1.45
C PHE A 75 -6.47 -6.52 2.07
N LEU A 76 -5.27 -6.46 1.52
CA LEU A 76 -4.26 -5.47 1.87
C LEU A 76 -3.98 -4.61 0.63
N VAL A 77 -4.39 -3.35 0.67
CA VAL A 77 -4.05 -2.37 -0.36
C VAL A 77 -2.78 -1.66 0.07
N SER A 78 -1.68 -1.89 -0.65
CA SER A 78 -0.40 -1.21 -0.42
C SER A 78 -0.24 -0.04 -1.37
N LEU A 79 0.22 1.09 -0.85
CA LEU A 79 0.62 2.26 -1.65
C LEU A 79 2.07 2.15 -2.16
N GLN A 80 2.77 1.08 -1.75
CA GLN A 80 4.13 0.70 -2.12
C GLN A 80 4.19 -0.84 -2.22
N PRO A 81 3.59 -1.45 -3.25
CA PRO A 81 3.52 -2.90 -3.35
C PRO A 81 4.91 -3.51 -3.59
N PRO A 82 5.20 -4.67 -2.98
CA PRO A 82 6.36 -5.46 -3.36
C PRO A 82 6.16 -6.05 -4.75
N ASP A 83 7.25 -6.15 -5.49
CA ASP A 83 7.30 -6.75 -6.81
C ASP A 83 8.60 -7.55 -6.96
N LYS A 84 8.62 -8.47 -7.92
CA LYS A 84 9.76 -9.34 -8.18
C LYS A 84 10.17 -9.21 -9.65
N ASP A 85 11.40 -8.78 -9.88
CA ASP A 85 11.92 -8.69 -11.23
C ASP A 85 11.91 -10.08 -11.89
N PRO A 86 11.19 -10.28 -13.01
CA PRO A 86 11.13 -11.56 -13.69
C PRO A 86 12.48 -12.04 -14.22
N LYS A 87 13.43 -11.13 -14.46
CA LYS A 87 14.75 -11.48 -15.00
C LYS A 87 15.75 -11.88 -13.92
N SER A 88 15.94 -11.04 -12.91
CA SER A 88 16.92 -11.30 -11.84
C SER A 88 16.34 -12.05 -10.64
N GLY A 89 15.02 -12.05 -10.46
CA GLY A 89 14.36 -12.56 -9.26
C GLY A 89 14.53 -11.67 -8.02
N ASN A 90 15.13 -10.48 -8.17
CA ASN A 90 15.29 -9.53 -7.07
C ASN A 90 13.94 -8.96 -6.64
N HIS A 91 13.80 -8.76 -5.33
CA HIS A 91 12.63 -8.12 -4.77
C HIS A 91 12.85 -6.61 -4.75
N HIS A 92 11.88 -5.87 -5.26
CA HIS A 92 11.85 -4.41 -5.20
C HIS A 92 10.48 -3.93 -4.75
N VAL A 93 10.40 -2.64 -4.49
CA VAL A 93 9.17 -1.99 -4.03
C VAL A 93 8.86 -0.86 -4.99
N LEU A 94 7.63 -0.86 -5.51
CA LEU A 94 7.19 0.14 -6.47
C LEU A 94 6.65 1.35 -5.71
N MET A 95 7.47 2.40 -5.63
CA MET A 95 7.18 3.60 -4.83
C MET A 95 6.12 4.50 -5.45
N ASP A 96 5.69 4.23 -6.68
CA ASP A 96 4.75 4.99 -7.51
C ASP A 96 3.46 4.21 -7.81
N ARG A 97 3.39 2.92 -7.44
CA ARG A 97 2.25 2.04 -7.76
C ARG A 97 1.38 1.73 -6.55
N ILE A 98 0.14 1.35 -6.81
CA ILE A 98 -0.75 0.73 -5.83
C ILE A 98 -0.81 -0.76 -6.13
N GLY A 99 -0.86 -1.59 -5.10
CA GLY A 99 -1.12 -3.02 -5.27
C GLY A 99 -2.13 -3.51 -4.26
N VAL A 100 -2.91 -4.49 -4.66
CA VAL A 100 -3.89 -5.16 -3.81
C VAL A 100 -3.39 -6.58 -3.58
N CYS A 101 -3.31 -7.00 -2.32
CA CYS A 101 -3.00 -8.35 -1.93
C CYS A 101 -4.24 -9.03 -1.37
N SER A 102 -4.51 -10.26 -1.82
CA SER A 102 -5.53 -11.14 -1.27
C SER A 102 -5.00 -12.57 -1.27
N ASN A 103 -5.16 -13.31 -0.17
CA ASN A 103 -4.66 -14.68 -0.04
C ASN A 103 -3.19 -14.84 -0.51
N ASN A 104 -2.31 -13.94 -0.07
CA ASN A 104 -0.89 -13.88 -0.46
C ASN A 104 -0.59 -13.64 -1.95
N HIS A 105 -1.59 -13.24 -2.75
CA HIS A 105 -1.40 -12.88 -4.15
C HIS A 105 -1.48 -11.38 -4.34
N TRP A 106 -0.41 -10.80 -4.88
CA TRP A 106 -0.35 -9.39 -5.24
C TRP A 106 -0.82 -9.18 -6.67
N LYS A 107 -1.67 -8.16 -6.86
CA LYS A 107 -1.93 -7.53 -8.15
C LYS A 107 -1.51 -6.08 -8.07
N ILE A 108 -0.46 -5.76 -8.80
CA ILE A 108 -0.01 -4.39 -9.00
C ILE A 108 -0.95 -3.75 -10.02
N THR A 109 -1.46 -2.57 -9.69
CA THR A 109 -2.38 -1.83 -10.56
C THR A 109 -1.59 -0.86 -11.44
N ASN A 110 -2.16 -0.53 -12.60
CA ASN A 110 -1.66 0.54 -13.48
C ASN A 110 -2.33 1.88 -13.15
N ILE A 111 -2.81 2.05 -11.92
CA ILE A 111 -3.46 3.28 -11.50
C ILE A 111 -2.38 4.29 -11.14
N ASP A 112 -2.46 5.46 -11.76
CA ASP A 112 -1.56 6.56 -11.49
C ASP A 112 -2.07 7.41 -10.31
N LEU A 113 -1.15 8.10 -9.66
CA LEU A 113 -1.42 9.02 -8.56
C LEU A 113 -1.25 10.47 -9.02
N PRO A 114 -2.04 11.42 -8.51
CA PRO A 114 -3.11 11.26 -7.52
C PRO A 114 -4.37 10.59 -8.11
N MET A 115 -5.13 9.86 -7.27
CA MET A 115 -6.32 9.17 -7.76
C MET A 115 -7.48 10.15 -7.96
N ASP A 116 -8.14 10.04 -9.11
CA ASP A 116 -9.46 10.61 -9.35
C ASP A 116 -10.58 9.62 -8.95
N GLU A 117 -11.84 10.07 -8.99
CA GLU A 117 -12.98 9.23 -8.62
C GLU A 117 -13.06 7.96 -9.46
N LYS A 118 -12.78 8.05 -10.76
CA LYS A 118 -12.75 6.90 -11.67
C LYS A 118 -11.70 5.87 -11.26
N SER A 119 -10.49 6.31 -10.96
CA SER A 119 -9.41 5.43 -10.50
C SER A 119 -9.72 4.77 -9.16
N LEU A 120 -10.48 5.44 -8.29
CA LEU A 120 -10.95 4.88 -7.03
C LEU A 120 -11.99 3.78 -7.27
N ASP A 121 -12.92 3.99 -8.20
CA ASP A 121 -13.90 2.97 -8.60
C ASP A 121 -13.22 1.75 -9.24
N ASP A 122 -12.26 1.99 -10.15
CA ASP A 122 -11.46 0.93 -10.77
C ASP A 122 -10.71 0.09 -9.71
N LEU A 123 -10.16 0.74 -8.67
CA LEU A 123 -9.49 0.04 -7.57
C LEU A 123 -10.46 -0.86 -6.77
N VAL A 124 -11.68 -0.37 -6.51
CA VAL A 124 -12.73 -1.16 -5.86
C VAL A 124 -13.11 -2.36 -6.72
N GLU A 125 -13.29 -2.14 -8.03
CA GLU A 125 -13.66 -3.19 -8.97
C GLU A 125 -12.57 -4.27 -9.09
N ILE A 126 -11.30 -3.86 -9.12
CA ILE A 126 -10.14 -4.77 -9.06
C ILE A 126 -10.16 -5.61 -7.78
N THR A 127 -10.45 -4.98 -6.64
CA THR A 127 -10.52 -5.65 -5.33
C THR A 127 -11.68 -6.66 -5.28
N ILE A 128 -12.85 -6.30 -5.83
CA ILE A 128 -13.99 -7.22 -5.94
C ILE A 128 -13.68 -8.36 -6.91
N THR A 129 -13.01 -8.09 -8.03
CA THR A 129 -12.64 -9.12 -9.01
C THR A 129 -11.62 -10.11 -8.42
N ALA A 130 -10.79 -9.68 -7.46
CA ALA A 130 -9.94 -10.57 -6.65
C ALA A 130 -10.75 -11.66 -5.92
N LYS A 131 -12.02 -11.39 -5.62
CA LYS A 131 -12.97 -12.34 -5.02
C LYS A 131 -13.21 -13.57 -5.92
N GLY A 132 -12.97 -13.48 -7.23
CA GLY A 132 -13.12 -14.58 -8.20
C GLY A 132 -11.92 -15.54 -8.29
N GLY A 133 -10.82 -15.28 -7.58
CA GLY A 133 -9.59 -16.08 -7.62
C GLY A 133 -8.64 -15.63 -8.72
N TRP A 134 -7.55 -14.96 -8.35
CA TRP A 134 -6.43 -14.71 -9.25
C TRP A 134 -5.63 -15.99 -9.39
N ARG A 135 -5.82 -16.72 -10.51
CA ARG A 135 -4.95 -17.84 -10.87
C ARG A 135 -3.61 -17.30 -11.39
N GLN A 136 -2.51 -17.82 -10.85
CA GLN A 136 -1.19 -17.64 -11.45
C GLN A 136 -1.23 -18.11 -12.91
N ARG A 137 -0.68 -17.33 -13.83
CA ARG A 137 -0.02 -17.96 -14.97
C ARG A 137 1.33 -18.43 -14.45
N ALA A 138 1.48 -19.75 -14.39
CA ALA A 138 2.77 -20.41 -14.21
C ALA A 138 3.74 -20.02 -15.34
#